data_AF-A0A1B6NR57-F1
#
_entry.id   AF-A0A1B6NR57-F1
#
_cell.length_a   1.000
_cell.length_b   1.000
_cell.length_c   1.000
_cell.angle_alpha   90.00
_cell.angle_beta   90.00
_cell.angle_gamma   90.00
#
_symmetry.space_group_name_H-M   'P 1'
#
loop_
_entity.id
_entity.type
_entity.pdbx_description
1 polymer ?
#
loop_
_entity_poly.entity_id
_entity_poly.type
_entity_poly.pdbx_seq_one_letter_code
_entity_poly.pdbx_strand_id
1 'polypeptide(L)'
;DLVAAIDHRLGEVLDEHRMEDQVVLDFADGRSRAWLHEAGVVEREETGEDGLRLHLRWTARQKGAFEAFNGTAAEPDEDDEPDQPRSGGWHPAD
;
A
#
# COMPACT_ATOMS: atom_id res chain seq x y z
N ASP A 1 -15.80 28.48 20.86
CA ASP A 1 -15.57 28.57 19.42
C ASP A 1 -15.98 27.25 18.79
N LEU A 2 -16.86 27.27 17.77
CA LEU A 2 -17.45 26.05 17.20
C LEU A 2 -16.43 25.25 16.40
N VAL A 3 -15.49 25.93 15.74
CA VAL A 3 -14.43 25.31 14.93
C VAL A 3 -13.54 24.47 15.83
N ALA A 4 -13.06 25.04 16.94
CA ALA A 4 -12.26 24.30 17.92
C ALA A 4 -12.96 23.06 18.51
N ALA A 5 -14.29 23.12 18.70
CA ALA A 5 -15.07 21.99 19.19
C ALA A 5 -15.23 20.87 18.14
N ILE A 6 -15.35 21.25 16.87
CA ILE A 6 -15.38 20.30 15.75
C ILE A 6 -14.00 19.66 15.56
N ASP A 7 -12.92 20.43 15.61
CA ASP A 7 -11.55 19.92 15.52
C ASP A 7 -11.23 18.94 16.66
N HIS A 8 -11.62 19.27 17.89
CA HIS A 8 -11.42 18.38 19.03
C HIS A 8 -12.21 17.08 18.86
N ARG A 9 -13.47 17.16 18.45
CA ARG A 9 -14.32 15.97 18.28
C ARG A 9 -13.91 15.12 17.08
N LEU A 10 -13.45 15.76 16.00
CA LEU A 10 -12.80 15.09 14.88
C LEU A 10 -11.51 14.43 15.34
N GLY A 11 -10.70 15.10 16.16
CA GLY A 11 -9.51 14.53 16.79
C GLY A 11 -9.82 13.24 17.54
N GLU A 12 -10.79 13.26 18.45
CA GLU A 12 -11.21 12.08 19.24
C GLU A 12 -11.80 10.95 18.38
N VAL A 13 -12.58 11.28 17.35
CA VAL A 13 -13.20 10.29 16.45
C VAL A 13 -12.20 9.72 15.45
N LEU A 14 -11.20 10.51 15.06
CA LEU A 14 -10.15 10.14 14.12
C LEU A 14 -8.87 9.67 14.83
N ASP A 15 -8.85 9.60 16.17
CA ASP A 15 -7.80 8.96 16.97
C ASP A 15 -7.88 7.43 16.86
N GLU A 16 -8.19 6.95 15.66
CA GLU A 16 -7.94 5.59 15.25
C GLU A 16 -6.42 5.38 15.23
N HIS A 17 -5.96 4.29 15.84
CA HIS A 17 -4.55 3.94 15.88
C HIS A 17 -3.94 4.00 14.48
N ARG A 18 -3.00 4.93 14.27
CA ARG A 18 -2.23 5.04 13.03
C ARG A 18 -1.04 4.12 13.09
N MET A 19 -0.89 3.34 12.02
CA MET A 19 0.23 2.45 11.79
C MET A 19 1.13 3.00 10.70
N GLU A 20 2.42 2.71 10.82
CA GLU A 20 3.43 3.01 9.81
C GLU A 20 3.48 1.85 8.81
N ASP A 21 3.59 2.17 7.52
CA ASP A 21 3.69 1.18 6.45
C ASP A 21 4.55 1.72 5.30
N GLN A 22 4.98 0.84 4.40
CA GLN A 22 5.76 1.20 3.24
C GLN A 22 5.19 0.57 1.97
N VAL A 23 4.91 1.40 0.97
CA VAL A 23 4.42 0.97 -0.34
C VAL A 23 5.43 1.34 -1.40
N VAL A 24 5.71 0.40 -2.30
CA VAL A 24 6.49 0.66 -3.53
C VAL A 24 5.50 0.74 -4.68
N LEU A 25 5.59 1.80 -5.46
CA LEU A 25 4.77 2.04 -6.64
C LEU A 25 5.67 2.10 -7.87
N ASP A 26 5.24 1.49 -8.97
CA ASP A 26 5.92 1.69 -10.24
C ASP A 26 5.71 3.14 -10.71
N PHE A 27 6.58 3.64 -11.60
CA PHE A 27 6.44 4.99 -12.16
C PHE A 27 5.12 5.18 -12.94
N ALA A 28 4.50 4.08 -13.39
CA ALA A 28 3.21 4.08 -14.06
C ALA A 28 2.01 4.24 -13.10
N ASP A 29 2.18 3.96 -11.80
CA ASP A 29 1.11 3.95 -10.80
C ASP A 29 0.76 5.34 -10.24
N GLY A 30 0.72 6.34 -11.13
CA GLY A 30 0.43 7.73 -10.77
C GLY A 30 -0.93 7.90 -10.10
N ARG A 31 -1.90 7.02 -10.40
CA ARG A 31 -3.23 7.05 -9.78
C ARG A 31 -3.19 6.65 -8.30
N SER A 32 -2.43 5.60 -7.97
CA SER A 32 -2.23 5.12 -6.61
C SER A 32 -1.42 6.13 -5.79
N ARG A 33 -0.39 6.73 -6.40
CA ARG A 33 0.34 7.84 -5.79
C ARG A 33 -0.58 9.02 -5.47
N ALA A 34 -1.38 9.48 -6.44
CA ALA A 34 -2.30 10.60 -6.25
C ALA A 34 -3.29 10.33 -5.11
N TRP A 35 -3.86 9.12 -5.05
CA TRP A 35 -4.76 8.72 -3.98
C TRP A 35 -4.10 8.79 -2.59
N LEU A 36 -2.88 8.27 -2.45
CA LEU A 36 -2.16 8.26 -1.16
C LEU A 36 -1.87 9.69 -0.66
N HIS A 37 -1.51 10.59 -1.59
CA HIS A 37 -1.30 12.01 -1.26
C HIS A 37 -2.62 12.72 -0.91
N GLU A 38 -3.70 12.46 -1.65
CA GLU A 38 -5.02 13.03 -1.38
C GLU A 38 -5.59 12.56 -0.02
N ALA A 39 -5.38 11.30 0.31
CA ALA A 39 -5.75 10.73 1.61
C ALA A 39 -4.91 11.26 2.78
N GLY A 40 -3.84 12.02 2.48
CA GLY A 40 -2.97 12.64 3.49
C GLY A 40 -2.16 11.62 4.31
N VAL A 41 -1.92 10.43 3.76
CA VAL A 41 -1.25 9.33 4.48
C VAL A 41 0.26 9.26 4.25
N VAL A 42 0.80 10.06 3.32
CA VAL A 42 2.23 10.04 2.97
C VAL A 42 3.04 10.86 3.96
N GLU A 43 4.05 10.26 4.59
CA GLU A 43 5.02 10.95 5.43
C GLU A 43 6.31 11.29 4.66
N ARG A 44 6.73 10.39 3.77
CA ARG A 44 7.92 10.59 2.92
C ARG A 44 7.76 9.85 1.61
N GLU A 45 8.34 10.43 0.57
CA GLU A 45 8.47 9.80 -0.74
C GLU A 45 9.94 9.83 -1.17
N GLU A 46 10.44 8.69 -1.63
CA GLU A 46 11.81 8.51 -2.12
C GLU A 46 11.77 7.91 -3.53
N THR A 47 12.47 8.53 -4.48
CA THR A 47 12.64 7.98 -5.83
C THR A 47 13.75 6.93 -5.82
N GLY A 48 13.43 5.70 -6.18
CA GLY A 48 14.39 4.61 -6.39
C GLY A 48 14.60 4.30 -7.87
N GLU A 49 15.39 3.26 -8.15
CA GLU A 49 15.65 2.81 -9.53
C GLU A 49 14.42 2.17 -10.17
N ASP A 50 13.66 1.39 -9.41
CA ASP A 50 12.52 0.61 -9.91
C ASP A 50 11.16 1.28 -9.67
N GLY A 51 11.12 2.45 -9.02
CA GLY A 51 9.86 3.11 -8.71
C GLY A 51 9.95 4.12 -7.57
N LEU A 52 8.81 4.39 -6.95
CA LEU A 52 8.68 5.30 -5.82
C LEU A 52 8.43 4.51 -4.54
N ARG A 53 9.25 4.76 -3.51
CA ARG A 53 9.07 4.22 -2.17
C ARG A 53 8.36 5.27 -1.31
N LEU A 54 7.14 4.98 -0.90
CA LEU A 54 6.33 5.84 -0.05
C LEU A 54 6.31 5.28 1.37
N HIS A 55 6.69 6.11 2.33
CA HIS A 55 6.52 5.86 3.75
C HIS A 55 5.19 6.49 4.19
N LEU A 56 4.34 5.68 4.80
CA LEU A 56 2.95 6.04 5.09
C LEU A 56 2.68 5.99 6.59
N ARG A 57 1.73 6.82 7.03
CA ARG A 57 1.09 6.75 8.33
C ARG A 57 -0.41 6.86 8.17
N TRP A 58 -1.11 5.77 8.42
CA TRP A 58 -2.55 5.63 8.13
C TRP A 58 -3.30 4.81 9.16
N THR A 59 -4.62 4.94 9.19
CA THR A 59 -5.49 4.08 10.00
C THR A 59 -5.80 2.78 9.24
N ALA A 60 -6.27 1.75 9.96
CA ALA A 60 -6.69 0.49 9.33
C ALA A 60 -7.78 0.71 8.26
N ARG A 61 -8.65 1.70 8.46
CA ARG A 61 -9.69 2.07 7.50
C ARG A 61 -9.11 2.65 6.21
N GLN A 62 -8.12 3.53 6.32
CA GLN A 62 -7.45 4.12 5.16
C GLN A 62 -6.68 3.06 4.36
N LYS A 63 -5.98 2.14 5.04
CA LYS A 63 -5.33 1.00 4.40
C LYS A 63 -6.33 0.14 3.62
N GLY A 64 -7.45 -0.25 4.23
CA GLY A 64 -8.50 -1.01 3.54
C GLY A 64 -9.13 -0.26 2.36
N ALA A 65 -9.27 1.06 2.45
CA ALA A 65 -9.75 1.89 1.33
C ALA A 65 -8.74 1.92 0.17
N PHE A 66 -7.44 1.98 0.47
CA PHE A 66 -6.38 1.88 -0.54
C PHE A 66 -6.36 0.49 -1.19
N GLU A 67 -6.47 -0.57 -0.41
CA GLU A 67 -6.53 -1.96 -0.91
C GLU A 67 -7.75 -2.16 -1.82
N ALA A 68 -8.92 -1.63 -1.47
CA ALA A 68 -10.11 -1.69 -2.33
C ALA A 68 -9.96 -0.84 -3.61
N PHE A 69 -9.34 0.33 -3.49
CA PHE A 69 -9.02 1.20 -4.61
C PHE A 69 -8.07 0.52 -5.60
N ASN A 70 -7.02 -0.14 -5.08
CA ASN A 70 -6.01 -0.81 -5.88
C ASN A 70 -6.47 -2.18 -6.37
N GLY A 71 -7.28 -2.91 -5.62
CA GLY A 71 -7.88 -4.19 -6.03
C GLY A 71 -8.94 -4.06 -7.12
N THR A 72 -9.46 -2.86 -7.37
CA THR A 72 -10.23 -2.57 -8.60
C THR A 72 -9.31 -2.49 -9.84
N ALA A 73 -8.01 -2.27 -9.65
CA ALA A 73 -7.00 -2.19 -10.70
C ALA A 73 -6.10 -3.44 -10.78
N ALA A 74 -5.98 -4.20 -9.68
CA ALA A 74 -5.09 -5.35 -9.54
C ALA A 74 -5.91 -6.65 -9.43
N GLU A 75 -6.26 -7.23 -10.58
CA GLU A 75 -6.08 -8.66 -10.71
C GLU A 75 -4.61 -8.84 -11.12
N PRO A 76 -3.72 -9.28 -10.23
CA PRO A 76 -2.36 -9.62 -10.63
C PRO A 76 -2.42 -10.85 -11.54
N ASP A 77 -1.78 -10.77 -12.71
CA ASP A 77 -1.48 -11.93 -13.54
C ASP A 77 -0.81 -12.99 -12.65
N GLU A 78 -1.41 -14.18 -12.56
CA GLU A 78 -0.91 -15.33 -11.80
C GLU A 78 0.41 -15.93 -12.38
N ASP A 79 1.15 -15.19 -13.20
CA ASP A 79 2.29 -15.67 -13.99
C ASP A 79 3.67 -15.43 -13.36
N ASP A 80 3.76 -14.80 -12.18
CA ASP A 80 5.01 -14.73 -11.40
C ASP A 80 5.07 -15.89 -10.38
N GLU A 81 4.98 -17.13 -10.86
CA GLU A 81 5.56 -18.25 -10.11
C GLU A 81 7.08 -18.11 -10.23
N PRO A 82 7.81 -17.77 -9.14
CA PRO A 82 9.26 -17.73 -9.20
C PRO A 82 9.71 -19.13 -9.61
N ASP A 83 10.45 -19.19 -10.73
CA ASP A 83 11.02 -20.40 -11.32
C ASP A 83 11.73 -21.19 -10.21
N GLN A 84 11.00 -22.10 -9.58
CA GLN A 84 11.55 -23.01 -8.60
C GLN A 84 12.58 -23.80 -9.39
N PRO A 85 13.87 -23.73 -9.04
CA PRO A 85 14.85 -24.53 -9.73
C PRO A 85 14.37 -25.98 -9.62
N ARG A 86 14.03 -26.56 -10.77
CA ARG A 86 13.74 -27.98 -10.90
C ARG A 86 15.02 -28.70 -10.48
N SER A 87 15.14 -28.95 -9.18
CA SER A 87 16.17 -29.79 -8.61
C SER A 87 15.94 -31.15 -9.22
N GLY A 88 16.84 -31.47 -10.15
CA GLY A 88 16.79 -32.69 -10.93
C GLY A 88 16.81 -33.91 -10.02
N GLY A 89 16.12 -34.94 -10.47
CA GLY A 89 16.13 -36.23 -9.79
C GLY A 89 15.07 -37.17 -10.34
N TRP A 90 15.13 -37.46 -11.64
CA TRP A 90 14.47 -38.64 -12.19
C TRP A 90 15.08 -39.87 -11.49
N HIS A 91 14.28 -40.70 -10.82
CA HIS A 91 14.69 -42.01 -10.34
C HIS A 91 13.57 -43.02 -10.63
N PRO A 92 13.66 -43.80 -11.71
CA PRO A 92 12.99 -45.09 -11.78
C PRO A 92 13.87 -46.19 -11.16
N ALA A 93 13.20 -47.30 -10.82
CA ALA A 93 13.69 -48.55 -10.24
C ALA A 93 13.84 -48.55 -8.71
N ASP A 94 12.81 -49.06 -8.02
CA ASP A 94 12.72 -50.49 -7.66
C ASP A 94 11.24 -50.94 -7.64
#